data_AF-A0A0M2U687-F1
#
_entry.id   AF-A0A0M2U687-F1
#
_cell.length_a   1.000
_cell.length_b   1.000
_cell.length_c   1.000
_cell.angle_alpha   90.00
_cell.angle_beta   90.00
_cell.angle_gamma   90.00
#
_symmetry.space_group_name_H-M   'P 1'
#
loop_
_entity.id
_entity.type
_entity.pdbx_description
1 polymer ?
#
loop_
_entity_poly.entity_id
_entity_poly.type
_entity_poly.pdbx_seq_one_letter_code
_entity_poly.pdbx_strand_id
1 'polypeptide(L)'
;MEPWYFSVAGSLLAHIGKHTPILLVENQRVPQVVIDYLDFLNPPRPVHPHTPFMHGFIFGDLPEISFPVQVELERHLIFPDPEWADKR
;
A
#
# COMPACT_ATOMS: atom_id res chain seq x y z
N MET A 1 -22.44 2.11 -4.55
CA MET A 1 -22.19 3.54 -4.25
C MET A 1 -20.78 3.60 -3.73
N GLU A 2 -19.92 4.46 -4.25
CA GLU A 2 -18.53 4.56 -3.81
C GLU A 2 -18.46 4.91 -2.31
N PRO A 3 -17.68 4.19 -1.49
CA PRO A 3 -17.68 4.35 -0.03
C PRO A 3 -16.77 5.52 0.41
N TRP A 4 -17.13 6.74 -0.02
CA TRP A 4 -16.39 7.99 0.23
C TRP A 4 -16.09 8.27 1.71
N TYR A 5 -16.89 7.72 2.62
CA TYR A 5 -16.74 7.89 4.06
C TYR A 5 -15.43 7.29 4.60
N PHE A 6 -14.88 6.26 3.93
CA PHE A 6 -13.58 5.72 4.30
C PHE A 6 -12.45 6.73 4.12
N SER A 7 -12.48 7.51 3.04
CA SER A 7 -11.48 8.56 2.79
C SER A 7 -11.59 9.69 3.81
N VAL A 8 -12.81 10.07 4.20
CA VAL A 8 -13.03 11.08 5.24
C VAL A 8 -12.50 10.61 6.60
N ALA A 9 -12.85 9.39 7.01
CA ALA A 9 -12.35 8.80 8.26
C ALA A 9 -10.82 8.62 8.25
N GLY A 10 -10.28 8.13 7.13
CA GLY A 10 -8.86 7.90 6.94
C GLY A 10 -8.02 9.17 6.92
N SER A 11 -8.58 10.30 6.47
CA SER A 11 -7.86 11.59 6.42
C SER A 11 -7.36 12.06 7.79
N LEU A 12 -8.14 11.81 8.85
CA LEU A 12 -7.75 12.14 10.21
C LEU A 12 -6.58 11.26 10.68
N LEU A 13 -6.62 9.95 10.42
CA LEU A 13 -5.53 9.03 10.77
C LEU A 13 -4.26 9.33 9.96
N ALA A 14 -4.42 9.62 8.67
CA ALA A 14 -3.34 10.01 7.78
C ALA A 14 -2.62 11.27 8.28
N HIS A 15 -3.39 12.26 8.75
CA HIS A 15 -2.85 13.50 9.27
C HIS A 15 -2.24 13.36 10.67
N ILE A 16 -2.90 12.65 11.58
CA ILE A 16 -2.51 12.58 13.00
C ILE A 16 -1.64 11.35 13.25
N GLY A 17 -0.32 11.57 13.33
CA GLY A 17 0.65 10.61 13.86
C GLY A 17 1.28 9.66 12.86
N LYS A 18 0.74 9.57 11.63
CA LYS A 18 1.34 8.75 10.55
C LYS A 18 1.94 9.59 9.43
N HIS A 19 1.42 10.79 9.16
CA HIS A 19 1.84 11.65 8.04
C HIS A 19 1.98 10.86 6.73
N THR A 20 0.99 10.00 6.47
CA THR A 20 0.98 9.05 5.36
C THR A 20 -0.05 9.48 4.32
N PRO A 21 0.16 9.25 3.01
CA PRO A 21 -0.87 9.51 2.01
C PRO A 21 -2.05 8.54 2.14
N ILE A 22 -3.20 8.94 1.60
CA ILE A 22 -4.31 8.03 1.29
C ILE A 22 -4.13 7.56 -0.15
N LEU A 23 -4.04 6.24 -0.34
CA LEU A 23 -3.93 5.61 -1.65
C LEU A 23 -5.28 4.95 -1.99
N LEU A 24 -5.79 5.20 -3.19
CA LEU A 24 -7.05 4.63 -3.66
C LEU A 24 -6.80 3.34 -4.43
N VAL A 25 -7.58 2.31 -4.14
CA VAL A 25 -7.53 1.01 -4.81
C VAL A 25 -8.90 0.61 -5.33
N GLU A 26 -8.93 -0.38 -6.21
CA GLU A 26 -10.17 -0.96 -6.68
C GLU A 26 -10.38 -2.33 -6.03
N ASN A 27 -11.63 -2.79 -5.95
CA ASN A 27 -11.97 -4.04 -5.29
C ASN A 27 -11.11 -5.23 -5.77
N GLN A 28 -10.87 -5.33 -7.08
CA GLN A 28 -10.21 -6.48 -7.70
C GLN A 28 -8.80 -6.19 -8.24
N ARG A 29 -8.28 -4.97 -8.10
CA ARG A 29 -6.94 -4.64 -8.56
C ARG A 29 -6.31 -3.50 -7.77
N VAL A 30 -4.99 -3.57 -7.59
CA VAL A 30 -4.19 -2.41 -7.20
C VAL A 30 -3.85 -1.61 -8.48
N PRO A 31 -4.22 -0.31 -8.57
CA PRO A 31 -3.85 0.50 -9.71
C PRO A 31 -2.32 0.63 -9.84
N GLN A 32 -1.80 0.61 -11.07
CA GLN A 32 -0.35 0.67 -11.32
C GLN A 32 0.32 1.89 -10.66
N VAL A 33 -0.35 3.05 -10.64
CA VAL A 33 0.18 4.26 -9.98
C VAL A 33 0.40 4.08 -8.48
N VAL A 34 -0.37 3.22 -7.83
CA VAL A 34 -0.20 2.87 -6.41
C VAL A 34 1.01 1.95 -6.26
N ILE A 35 1.14 0.94 -7.12
CA ILE A 35 2.30 0.03 -7.15
C ILE A 35 3.59 0.82 -7.34
N ASP A 36 3.65 1.66 -8.38
CA ASP A 36 4.83 2.48 -8.70
C ASP A 36 5.22 3.38 -7.52
N TYR A 37 4.23 3.92 -6.80
CA TYR A 37 4.46 4.73 -5.60
C TYR A 37 5.00 3.89 -4.43
N LEU A 38 4.46 2.70 -4.19
CA LEU A 38 4.93 1.82 -3.11
C LEU A 38 6.37 1.35 -3.38
N ASP A 39 6.66 0.95 -4.61
CA ASP A 39 8.01 0.53 -5.04
C ASP A 39 9.00 1.71 -4.94
N PHE A 40 8.57 2.93 -5.30
CA PHE A 40 9.35 4.15 -5.09
C PHE A 40 9.75 4.37 -3.62
N LEU A 41 8.80 4.18 -2.69
CA LEU A 41 9.05 4.36 -1.27
C LEU A 41 9.93 3.27 -0.65
N ASN A 42 9.77 2.02 -1.11
CA ASN A 42 10.48 0.86 -0.57
C ASN A 42 11.30 0.15 -1.64
N PRO A 43 12.42 0.74 -2.09
CA PRO A 43 13.26 0.10 -3.08
C PRO A 43 13.87 -1.20 -2.53
N PRO A 44 14.02 -2.24 -3.37
CA PRO A 44 14.65 -3.50 -3.03
C PRO A 44 16.08 -3.25 -2.55
N ARG A 45 16.47 -3.92 -1.46
CA ARG A 45 17.78 -3.75 -0.82
C ARG A 45 18.54 -5.09 -0.83
N PRO A 46 19.85 -5.09 -1.12
CA PRO A 46 20.65 -6.33 -1.22
C PRO A 46 20.73 -7.13 0.08
N VAL A 47 20.50 -6.47 1.21
CA VAL A 47 20.47 -7.06 2.54
C VAL A 47 19.17 -6.57 3.16
N HIS A 48 18.35 -7.46 3.72
CA HIS A 48 17.26 -7.08 4.61
C HIS A 48 17.77 -7.12 6.05
N PRO A 49 18.46 -6.10 6.59
CA PRO A 49 18.63 -6.00 8.01
C PRO A 49 17.37 -5.31 8.55
N HIS A 50 16.72 -5.94 9.53
CA HIS A 50 15.66 -5.39 10.38
C HIS A 50 14.20 -5.53 9.94
N THR A 51 13.35 -5.46 10.96
CA THR A 51 11.88 -5.46 10.96
C THR A 51 11.30 -4.66 9.79
N PRO A 52 10.19 -5.09 9.15
CA PRO A 52 9.54 -4.27 8.13
C PRO A 52 9.21 -2.89 8.71
N PHE A 53 9.87 -1.87 8.18
CA PHE A 53 9.64 -0.47 8.56
C PHE A 53 8.42 0.12 7.84
N MET A 54 7.97 -0.54 6.77
CA MET A 54 6.81 -0.16 5.98
C MET A 54 5.59 -0.94 6.51
N HIS A 55 4.54 -0.20 6.87
CA HIS A 55 3.23 -0.77 7.18
C HIS A 55 2.14 0.11 6.54
N GLY A 56 1.03 -0.52 6.16
CA GLY A 56 -0.16 0.15 5.64
C GLY A 56 -1.37 -0.02 6.55
N PHE A 57 -2.40 0.78 6.32
CA PHE A 57 -3.72 0.57 6.90
C PHE A 57 -4.73 0.44 5.77
N ILE A 58 -5.64 -0.53 5.90
CA ILE A 58 -6.74 -0.74 4.95
C ILE A 58 -8.00 -0.15 5.56
N PHE A 59 -8.69 0.70 4.80
CA PHE A 59 -9.98 1.27 5.17
C PHE A 59 -11.06 0.68 4.26
N GLY A 60 -11.77 -0.32 4.76
CA GLY A 60 -12.74 -1.13 4.00
C GLY A 60 -12.74 -2.56 4.49
N ASP A 61 -13.69 -3.36 4.01
CA ASP A 61 -13.74 -4.81 4.24
C ASP A 61 -13.63 -5.55 2.89
N LEU A 62 -13.72 -6.88 2.91
CA LEU A 62 -13.64 -7.75 1.73
C LEU A 62 -14.58 -7.36 0.57
N PRO A 63 -15.81 -6.82 0.79
CA PRO A 63 -16.67 -6.37 -0.30
C PRO A 63 -16.18 -5.11 -1.02
N GLU A 64 -15.33 -4.29 -0.39
CA GLU A 64 -14.76 -3.10 -1.01
C GLU A 64 -13.34 -3.34 -1.51
N ILE A 65 -12.56 -4.14 -0.79
CA ILE A 65 -11.16 -4.44 -1.08
C ILE A 65 -10.97 -5.95 -0.91
N SER A 66 -11.00 -6.67 -2.03
CA SER A 66 -10.96 -8.13 -2.01
C SER A 66 -9.67 -8.67 -1.40
N PHE A 67 -9.74 -9.88 -0.84
CA PHE A 67 -8.59 -10.54 -0.24
C PHE A 67 -7.33 -10.58 -1.14
N PRO A 68 -7.43 -10.92 -2.45
CA PRO A 68 -6.28 -10.84 -3.35
C PRO A 68 -5.61 -9.46 -3.41
N VAL A 69 -6.39 -8.38 -3.43
CA VAL A 69 -5.86 -7.00 -3.43
C VAL A 69 -5.13 -6.68 -2.13
N GLN A 70 -5.67 -7.12 -0.98
CA GLN A 70 -4.99 -6.93 0.30
C GLN A 70 -3.64 -7.66 0.36
N VAL A 71 -3.59 -8.88 -0.20
CA VAL A 71 -2.34 -9.67 -0.31
C VAL A 71 -1.34 -9.00 -1.25
N GLU A 72 -1.78 -8.44 -2.37
CA GLU A 72 -0.93 -7.71 -3.31
C GLU A 72 -0.31 -6.47 -2.64
N LEU A 73 -1.11 -5.66 -1.93
CA LEU A 73 -0.62 -4.51 -1.17
C LEU A 73 0.42 -4.90 -0.11
N GLU A 74 0.17 -5.97 0.65
CA GLU A 74 1.11 -6.48 1.65
C GLU A 74 2.45 -6.87 1.03
N ARG A 75 2.42 -7.49 -0.17
CA ARG A 75 3.65 -7.85 -0.90
C ARG A 75 4.48 -6.62 -1.24
N HIS A 76 3.89 -5.60 -1.85
CA HIS A 76 4.63 -4.37 -2.18
C HIS A 76 5.11 -3.59 -0.96
N LEU A 77 4.38 -3.66 0.17
CA LEU A 77 4.79 -2.99 1.42
C LEU A 77 5.93 -3.72 2.14
N ILE A 78 5.86 -5.04 2.27
CA ILE A 78 6.77 -5.83 3.11
C ILE A 78 7.89 -6.50 2.31
N PHE A 79 7.57 -6.98 1.11
CA PHE A 79 8.42 -7.82 0.27
C PHE A 79 8.66 -7.14 -1.09
N PRO A 80 9.48 -6.07 -1.15
CA PRO A 80 9.75 -5.37 -2.40
C PRO A 80 10.33 -6.34 -3.43
N ASP A 81 9.84 -6.25 -4.67
CA ASP A 81 10.22 -7.16 -5.74
C ASP A 81 11.72 -7.00 -6.08
N PRO A 82 12.53 -8.07 -5.97
CA PRO A 82 13.95 -8.01 -6.31
C PRO A 82 14.20 -7.66 -7.79
N GLU A 83 13.28 -7.94 -8.72
CA GLU A 83 13.46 -7.64 -10.15
C GLU A 83 13.51 -6.14 -10.46
N TRP A 84 12.94 -5.29 -9.60
CA TRP A 84 12.97 -3.84 -9.81
C TRP A 84 14.33 -3.21 -9.46
N ALA A 85 15.19 -3.92 -8.72
CA ALA A 85 16.55 -3.46 -8.39
C ALA A 85 17.44 -3.29 -9.63
N ASP A 86 17.21 -4.12 -10.65
CA ASP A 86 18.05 -4.22 -11.85
C ASP A 86 17.66 -3.24 -12.97
N LYS A 87 16.56 -2.48 -12.82
CA LYS A 87 16.03 -1.57 -13.86
C LYS A 87 16.42 -0.09 -13.67
N ARG A 88 17.42 0.21 -12.82
CA ARG A 88 17.93 1.58 -12.57
C ARG A 88 19.37 1.75 -13.01
#